data_AF-A0A2T4DPD8-F1
#
_entry.id   AF-A0A2T4DPD8-F1
#
_cell.length_a   1.000
_cell.length_b   1.000
_cell.length_c   1.000
_cell.angle_alpha   90.00
_cell.angle_beta   90.00
_cell.angle_gamma   90.00
#
_symmetry.space_group_name_H-M   'P 1'
#
loop_
_entity.id
_entity.type
_entity.pdbx_description
1 polymer ?
#
loop_
_entity_poly.entity_id
_entity_poly.type
_entity_poly.pdbx_seq_one_letter_code
_entity_poly.pdbx_strand_id
1 'polypeptide(L)'
;MASSCKDQNNDKNDDAAGNNVTIEAKSGELIIHPISDAIPTEGGYKITQQAKNYNKSEIINGGEEAAIEYHYQSKEGFTGTETVEITSTYSIGDGNMKVGDIITLTITVK
;
A
#
# COMPACT_ATOMS: atom_id res chain seq x y z
N MET A 1 -21.37 13.52 38.69
CA MET A 1 -20.34 14.19 37.88
C MET A 1 -20.02 13.31 36.69
N ALA A 2 -19.92 13.92 35.52
CA ALA A 2 -19.99 13.30 34.21
C ALA A 2 -18.85 12.32 33.91
N SER A 3 -19.13 11.34 33.05
CA SER A 3 -18.44 11.29 31.76
C SER A 3 -19.25 10.48 30.75
N SER A 4 -19.74 11.20 29.74
CA SER A 4 -20.27 10.66 28.49
C SER A 4 -19.06 10.28 27.62
N CYS A 5 -18.99 9.04 27.16
CA CYS A 5 -18.19 8.70 26.00
C CYS A 5 -19.15 8.32 24.88
N LYS A 6 -19.21 9.25 23.92
CA LYS A 6 -19.96 9.23 22.68
C LYS A 6 -19.52 8.08 21.78
N ASP A 7 -20.46 7.69 20.92
CA ASP A 7 -20.29 6.91 19.70
C ASP A 7 -18.92 7.13 19.04
N GLN A 8 -18.19 6.04 18.84
CA GLN A 8 -17.20 5.98 17.77
C GLN A 8 -17.83 5.18 16.64
N ASN A 9 -18.23 5.93 15.62
CA ASN A 9 -18.63 5.44 14.31
C ASN A 9 -17.66 4.34 13.85
N ASN A 10 -18.16 3.11 13.84
CA ASN A 10 -17.61 2.05 12.99
C ASN A 10 -17.95 2.43 11.55
N ASP A 11 -17.04 3.13 10.87
CA ASP A 11 -17.07 3.19 9.42
C ASP A 11 -16.40 1.92 8.88
N LYS A 12 -17.17 0.84 8.92
CA LYS A 12 -16.90 -0.37 8.12
C LYS A 12 -17.33 -0.04 6.71
N ASN A 13 -16.37 0.20 5.83
CA ASN A 13 -16.62 0.26 4.40
C ASN A 13 -16.09 -1.01 3.73
N ASP A 14 -16.89 -2.07 3.81
CA ASP A 14 -16.87 -3.20 2.88
C ASP A 14 -17.59 -2.73 1.60
N ASP A 15 -16.91 -2.66 0.45
CA ASP A 15 -17.37 -3.20 -0.84
C ASP A 15 -16.50 -2.77 -2.04
N ALA A 16 -15.52 -3.62 -2.39
CA ALA A 16 -15.14 -4.05 -3.75
C ALA A 16 -13.77 -4.76 -3.69
N ALA A 17 -13.66 -5.94 -4.30
CA ALA A 17 -12.49 -6.82 -4.32
C ALA A 17 -11.23 -6.20 -4.98
N GLY A 18 -10.57 -5.30 -4.25
CA GLY A 18 -9.28 -4.68 -4.54
C GLY A 18 -8.97 -3.67 -3.43
N ASN A 19 -7.83 -3.81 -2.77
CA ASN A 19 -7.46 -2.95 -1.64
C ASN A 19 -7.05 -1.57 -2.17
N ASN A 20 -8.02 -0.67 -2.30
CA ASN A 20 -7.79 0.70 -2.74
C ASN A 20 -7.41 1.58 -1.55
N VAL A 21 -6.21 2.14 -1.58
CA VAL A 21 -5.67 2.99 -0.51
C VAL A 21 -5.36 4.37 -1.08
N THR A 22 -5.75 5.41 -0.35
CA THR A 22 -5.38 6.79 -0.68
C THR A 22 -4.29 7.27 0.29
N ILE A 23 -3.22 7.85 -0.27
CA ILE A 23 -2.06 8.34 0.45
C ILE A 23 -1.88 9.83 0.11
N GLU A 24 -1.77 10.68 1.13
CA GLU A 24 -1.35 12.07 0.95
C GLU A 24 0.16 12.18 1.21
N ALA A 25 0.87 12.90 0.33
CA ALA A 25 2.31 13.09 0.43
C ALA A 25 2.68 14.54 0.11
N LYS A 26 3.74 15.06 0.73
CA LYS A 26 4.37 16.30 0.26
C LYS A 26 5.36 16.01 -0.86
N SER A 27 5.56 16.96 -1.76
CA SER A 27 6.60 16.87 -2.79
C SER A 27 7.97 16.53 -2.19
N GLY A 28 8.61 15.45 -2.65
CA GLY A 28 9.94 15.02 -2.22
C GLY A 28 9.99 14.29 -0.87
N GLU A 29 8.86 14.13 -0.18
CA GLU A 29 8.76 13.37 1.08
C GLU A 29 8.80 11.87 0.81
N LEU A 30 9.52 11.11 1.65
CA LEU A 30 9.47 9.66 1.65
C LEU A 30 8.26 9.19 2.47
N ILE A 31 7.36 8.48 1.80
CA ILE A 31 6.21 7.82 2.40
C ILE A 31 6.47 6.32 2.47
N ILE A 32 6.08 5.73 3.60
CA ILE A 32 6.11 4.30 3.85
C ILE A 32 4.67 3.86 4.06
N HIS A 33 4.24 2.85 3.29
CA HIS A 33 2.92 2.26 3.42
C HIS A 33 3.05 0.75 3.68
N PRO A 34 2.50 0.23 4.79
CA PRO A 34 2.54 -1.20 5.07
C PRO A 34 1.68 -1.96 4.06
N ILE A 35 2.24 -3.01 3.45
CA ILE A 35 1.53 -3.92 2.54
C ILE A 35 1.08 -5.18 3.29
N SER A 36 1.95 -5.73 4.14
CA SER A 36 1.69 -7.01 4.81
C SER A 36 2.49 -7.16 6.08
N ASP A 37 1.87 -7.73 7.10
CA ASP A 37 2.51 -8.04 8.39
C ASP A 37 3.30 -9.36 8.36
N ALA A 38 3.26 -10.09 7.23
CA ALA A 38 3.95 -11.37 7.07
C ALA A 38 4.74 -11.44 5.75
N ILE A 39 5.92 -12.06 5.82
CA ILE A 39 6.68 -12.44 4.62
C ILE A 39 6.07 -13.73 4.07
N PRO A 40 5.58 -13.76 2.82
CA PRO A 40 5.00 -14.97 2.24
C PRO A 40 6.07 -16.06 2.12
N THR A 41 5.72 -17.30 2.50
CA THR A 41 6.63 -18.45 2.38
C THR A 41 6.88 -18.84 0.93
N GLU A 42 5.85 -18.78 0.08
CA GLU A 42 5.96 -18.94 -1.36
C GLU A 42 5.28 -17.75 -2.06
N GLY A 43 5.96 -17.18 -3.05
CA GLY A 43 5.48 -16.01 -3.79
C GLY A 43 6.04 -14.69 -3.28
N GLY A 44 5.24 -13.63 -3.35
CA GLY A 44 5.69 -12.28 -3.07
C GLY A 44 4.80 -11.21 -3.69
N TYR A 45 5.24 -9.97 -3.54
CA TYR A 45 4.55 -8.79 -4.06
C TYR A 45 5.33 -8.18 -5.21
N LYS A 46 4.60 -7.69 -6.22
CA LYS A 46 5.19 -7.05 -7.39
C LYS A 46 4.40 -5.80 -7.75
N ILE A 47 5.11 -4.73 -8.07
CA ILE A 47 4.52 -3.54 -8.70
C ILE A 47 4.15 -3.90 -10.15
N THR A 48 2.87 -3.86 -10.47
CA THR A 48 2.31 -4.13 -11.80
C THR A 48 1.97 -2.86 -12.55
N GLN A 49 1.66 -1.77 -11.84
CA GLN A 49 1.63 -0.41 -12.37
C GLN A 49 2.51 0.49 -11.52
N GLN A 50 3.47 1.16 -12.17
CA GLN A 50 4.42 2.04 -11.52
C GLN A 50 3.95 3.51 -11.56
N ALA A 51 4.25 4.28 -10.52
CA ALA A 51 4.19 5.74 -10.56
C ALA A 51 5.08 6.29 -11.70
N LYS A 52 4.88 7.52 -12.17
CA LYS A 52 5.67 8.12 -13.27
C LYS A 52 6.62 9.22 -12.80
N ASN A 53 6.29 9.88 -11.69
CA ASN A 53 6.98 11.05 -11.16
C ASN A 53 7.62 10.75 -9.81
N TYR A 54 8.37 9.65 -9.75
CA TYR A 54 9.03 9.20 -8.53
C TYR A 54 10.56 9.29 -8.63
N ASN A 55 11.19 9.54 -7.47
CA ASN A 55 12.57 9.23 -7.18
C ASN A 55 12.69 7.83 -6.55
N LYS A 56 11.70 7.44 -5.75
CA LYS A 56 11.59 6.13 -5.11
C LYS A 56 10.18 5.57 -5.24
N SER A 57 10.05 4.32 -5.64
CA SER A 57 8.77 3.63 -5.79
C SER A 57 9.07 2.14 -5.84
N GLU A 58 9.21 1.53 -4.66
CA GLU A 58 9.68 0.15 -4.52
C GLU A 58 9.03 -0.56 -3.34
N ILE A 59 9.01 -1.89 -3.41
CA ILE A 59 8.58 -2.75 -2.32
C ILE A 59 9.84 -3.20 -1.59
N ILE A 60 9.84 -3.06 -0.27
CA ILE A 60 10.94 -3.53 0.57
C ILE A 60 10.42 -4.49 1.63
N ASN A 61 11.33 -5.31 2.16
CA ASN A 61 11.07 -5.98 3.43
C ASN A 61 11.10 -4.90 4.50
N GLY A 62 9.98 -4.76 5.19
CA GLY A 62 9.76 -3.72 6.20
C GLY A 62 10.43 -4.02 7.53
N GLY A 63 10.23 -3.09 8.47
CA GLY A 63 10.83 -3.10 9.80
C GLY A 63 9.86 -3.52 10.90
N GLU A 64 9.77 -2.70 11.96
CA GLU A 64 8.98 -3.01 13.16
C GLU A 64 7.46 -2.92 12.94
N GLU A 65 6.99 -2.17 11.93
CA GLU A 65 5.56 -1.91 11.72
C GLU A 65 4.88 -2.88 10.73
N ALA A 66 5.62 -3.40 9.75
CA ALA A 66 5.13 -4.39 8.80
C ALA A 66 6.29 -5.20 8.22
N ALA A 67 6.02 -6.44 7.81
CA ALA A 67 7.03 -7.30 7.21
C ALA A 67 7.33 -6.92 5.74
N ILE A 68 6.35 -6.35 5.04
CA ILE A 68 6.48 -5.86 3.67
C ILE A 68 5.91 -4.44 3.61
N GLU A 69 6.69 -3.52 3.08
CA GLU A 69 6.36 -2.11 2.96
C GLU A 69 6.52 -1.63 1.52
N TYR A 70 5.70 -0.66 1.12
CA TYR A 70 5.88 0.11 -0.10
C TYR A 70 6.44 1.48 0.23
N HIS A 71 7.55 1.83 -0.42
CA HIS A 71 8.23 3.11 -0.25
C HIS A 71 8.01 3.98 -1.48
N TYR A 72 7.52 5.19 -1.27
CA TYR A 72 7.30 6.17 -2.32
C TYR A 72 7.93 7.52 -1.99
N GLN A 73 8.62 8.09 -2.96
CA GLN A 73 9.10 9.46 -2.91
C GLN A 73 8.92 10.08 -4.29
N SER A 74 8.16 11.17 -4.36
CA SER A 74 7.98 11.90 -5.61
C SER A 74 9.25 12.63 -6.04
N LYS A 75 9.35 12.96 -7.33
CA LYS A 75 10.33 13.93 -7.82
C LYS A 75 10.05 15.29 -7.20
N GLU A 76 11.13 16.03 -6.90
CA GLU A 76 11.00 17.38 -6.36
C GLU A 76 10.21 18.29 -7.31
N GLY A 77 9.26 19.04 -6.76
CA GLY A 77 8.39 19.95 -7.50
C GLY A 77 7.19 19.28 -8.18
N PHE A 78 7.06 17.95 -8.12
CA PHE A 78 5.87 17.27 -8.63
C PHE A 78 4.67 17.55 -7.71
N THR A 79 3.54 17.93 -8.31
CA THR A 79 2.24 18.02 -7.66
C THR A 79 1.20 17.36 -8.55
N GLY A 80 0.27 16.63 -7.95
CA GLY A 80 -0.72 15.85 -8.68
C GLY A 80 -0.93 14.46 -8.08
N THR A 81 -1.67 13.62 -8.80
CA THR A 81 -2.03 12.28 -8.34
C THR A 81 -1.35 11.23 -9.21
N GLU A 82 -0.81 10.20 -8.56
CA GLU A 82 -0.27 9.01 -9.22
C GLU A 82 -0.95 7.75 -8.68
N THR A 83 -0.99 6.71 -9.52
CA THR A 83 -1.56 5.42 -9.15
C THR A 83 -0.51 4.34 -9.32
N VAL A 84 -0.35 3.54 -8.27
CA VAL A 84 0.54 2.38 -8.22
C VAL A 84 -0.32 1.15 -7.96
N GLU A 85 -0.11 0.10 -8.74
CA GLU A 85 -0.75 -1.19 -8.50
C GLU A 85 0.29 -2.21 -8.06
N ILE A 86 -0.03 -2.91 -6.98
CA ILE A 86 0.81 -3.95 -6.40
C ILE A 86 0.00 -5.22 -6.38
N THR A 87 0.52 -6.25 -7.03
CA THR A 87 -0.14 -7.56 -7.09
C THR A 87 0.63 -8.54 -6.23
N SER A 88 -0.10 -9.25 -5.37
CA SER A 88 0.44 -10.38 -4.63
C SER A 88 0.43 -11.65 -5.48
N THR A 89 1.38 -12.54 -5.22
CA THR A 89 1.40 -13.89 -5.77
C THR A 89 1.67 -14.86 -4.63
N TYR A 90 1.02 -16.01 -4.65
CA TYR A 90 1.16 -17.03 -3.61
C TYR A 90 1.00 -18.43 -4.20
N SER A 91 1.50 -19.43 -3.48
CA SER A 91 1.30 -20.84 -3.77
C SER A 91 0.94 -21.59 -2.50
N ILE A 92 0.24 -22.71 -2.63
CA ILE A 92 -0.15 -23.60 -1.52
C ILE A 92 0.72 -24.86 -1.46
N GLY A 93 1.91 -24.83 -2.07
CA GLY A 93 2.81 -25.98 -2.20
C GLY A 93 2.39 -27.00 -3.28
N ASP A 94 1.53 -26.61 -4.23
CA ASP A 94 1.10 -27.44 -5.36
C ASP A 94 1.95 -27.24 -6.63
N GLY A 95 3.02 -26.43 -6.52
CA GLY A 95 3.89 -26.07 -7.64
C GLY A 95 3.31 -25.04 -8.59
N ASN A 96 2.12 -24.47 -8.31
CA ASN A 96 1.47 -23.46 -9.13
C ASN A 96 1.41 -22.11 -8.43
N MET A 97 1.99 -21.09 -9.08
CA MET A 97 1.86 -19.71 -8.63
C MET A 97 0.49 -19.14 -9.00
N LYS A 98 -0.26 -18.72 -7.98
CA LYS A 98 -1.53 -18.02 -8.13
C LYS A 98 -1.32 -16.52 -7.98
N VAL A 99 -2.06 -15.75 -8.76
CA VAL A 99 -2.18 -14.31 -8.59
C VAL A 99 -3.20 -14.05 -7.49
N GLY A 100 -2.80 -13.29 -6.48
CA GLY A 100 -3.66 -12.87 -5.38
C GLY A 100 -4.21 -11.48 -5.59
N ASP A 101 -4.45 -10.79 -4.49
CA ASP A 101 -5.09 -9.49 -4.48
C ASP A 101 -4.24 -8.42 -5.17
N ILE A 102 -4.94 -7.44 -5.74
CA ILE A 102 -4.38 -6.19 -6.25
C ILE A 102 -4.62 -5.11 -5.19
N ILE A 103 -3.53 -4.47 -4.79
CA ILE A 103 -3.52 -3.29 -3.93
C ILE A 103 -3.28 -2.09 -4.83
N THR A 104 -4.22 -1.16 -4.84
CA THR A 104 -4.15 0.05 -5.65
C THR A 104 -3.88 1.23 -4.74
N LEU A 105 -2.69 1.82 -4.84
CA LEU A 105 -2.30 2.99 -4.08
C LEU A 105 -2.51 4.24 -4.95
N THR A 106 -3.43 5.11 -4.52
CA THR A 106 -3.63 6.43 -5.11
C THR A 106 -2.90 7.46 -4.26
N ILE A 107 -1.82 8.02 -4.79
CA ILE A 107 -0.92 8.92 -4.08
C ILE A 107 -1.16 10.34 -4.56
N THR A 108 -1.63 11.21 -3.69
CA THR A 108 -1.84 12.63 -3.99
C THR A 108 -0.71 13.45 -3.38
N VAL A 109 0.08 14.07 -4.25
CA VAL A 109 1.23 14.91 -3.90
C VAL A 109 0.82 16.38 -3.93
N LYS A 110 1.01 17.08 -2.80
CA LYS A 110 0.68 18.50 -2.61
C LYS A 110 1.89 19.32 -2.18
#